data_AF-A0AAE3SAM3-F1
#
_entry.id   AF-A0AAE3SAM3-F1
#
_cell.length_a   1.000
_cell.length_b   1.000
_cell.length_c   1.000
_cell.angle_alpha   90.00
_cell.angle_beta   90.00
_cell.angle_gamma   90.00
#
_symmetry.space_group_name_H-M   'P 1'
#
loop_
_entity.id
_entity.type
_entity.pdbx_description
1 polymer ?
#
loop_
_entity_poly.entity_id
_entity_poly.type
_entity_poly.pdbx_seq_one_letter_code
_entity_poly.pdbx_strand_id
1 'polypeptide(L)'
;MRLSALFIRLGVFCLAAIVCGVAARVVVTTVETRSVQAVDLALEESGHQFASVLGDGLQVILEGEAASEAMRFRAISTAGSMVDASRVIDNMTVADSAGIQAPEFSMEILRNDSGISIIGLIPASSDREDLTETLTEMAGEGSNFADLLETADYEVPLGWEPAVEFGLRALRRLPRSKISVRAGRVSVEAISDSPEQKAQLEVSLRRSSPDGLLVTLDISAPRPVVSPFVTRFIIDENGARFDSCVADTPAAERLIVAAAQTVGVEGRIGCTVALGAPTTRWADAVTLSMLALNELGGGTVTISDADVTLVANAGAVQGNFDRIAGELENALPEVFALEAILPAAPTAGNEGPPQFVATLSPEGLVQLRGRVSSELLNSTVENFASAKFGSADISMATRVVDGLPGSWSIRVLAGVEALSKLSNGSVTVEPGNIVVRGNSGSQDAGGEITRLLIEKLGEAEEFEVDVTYVEALDPIAALPTKEECLASITAVTEARKITFEPSSATIAGEGAGILNDIAEILQRCANLRIEIAGYTDSQGSEDGNQRLSQQRADAVLDGLRVRRVPVSSFRSVGYGEANPIADNETAEGREANRRIEFSLITSESSEEPTALEQIEEEAAQTAEEDTLEDPAE
;
A
#
# COMPACT_ATOMS: atom_id res chain seq x y z
N MET A 1 94.69 -38.16 57.18
CA MET A 1 93.54 -38.76 57.89
C MET A 1 93.08 -39.98 57.09
N ARG A 2 93.05 -41.17 57.70
CA ARG A 2 92.59 -42.41 57.04
C ARG A 2 91.08 -42.53 57.27
N LEU A 3 90.27 -42.43 56.20
CA LEU A 3 88.83 -42.61 56.28
C LEU A 3 88.51 -44.04 56.74
N SER A 4 87.55 -44.16 57.66
CA SER A 4 87.03 -45.44 58.17
C SER A 4 86.42 -46.26 57.02
N ALA A 5 86.70 -47.56 56.98
CA ALA A 5 86.17 -48.48 55.98
C ALA A 5 84.62 -48.52 55.94
N LEU A 6 83.93 -48.17 57.03
CA LEU A 6 82.47 -48.08 57.10
C LEU A 6 81.93 -46.90 56.28
N PHE A 7 82.57 -45.73 56.39
CA PHE A 7 82.14 -44.50 55.71
C PHE A 7 82.26 -44.61 54.19
N ILE A 8 83.31 -45.30 53.71
CA ILE A 8 83.50 -45.59 52.29
C ILE A 8 82.38 -46.49 51.75
N ARG A 9 81.98 -47.54 52.49
CA ARG A 9 80.88 -48.42 52.07
C ARG A 9 79.55 -47.67 51.98
N LEU A 10 79.24 -46.85 53.00
CA LEU A 10 77.99 -46.09 53.05
C LEU A 10 77.95 -45.02 51.94
N GLY A 11 79.07 -44.36 51.68
CA GLY A 11 79.22 -43.44 50.54
C GLY A 11 79.02 -44.11 49.19
N VAL A 12 79.51 -45.34 48.99
CA VAL A 12 79.29 -46.12 47.77
C VAL A 12 77.82 -46.50 47.59
N PHE A 13 77.11 -46.91 48.66
CA PHE A 13 75.68 -47.20 48.58
C PHE A 13 74.84 -45.94 48.28
N CYS A 14 75.14 -44.80 48.90
CA CYS A 14 74.46 -43.54 48.58
C CYS A 14 74.73 -43.10 47.13
N LEU A 15 75.97 -43.20 46.66
CA LEU A 15 76.32 -42.91 45.27
C LEU A 15 75.58 -43.84 44.30
N ALA A 16 75.52 -45.14 44.60
CA ALA A 16 74.76 -46.10 43.81
C ALA A 16 73.27 -45.77 43.76
N ALA A 17 72.65 -45.40 44.90
CA ALA A 17 71.24 -45.01 44.95
C ALA A 17 70.96 -43.74 44.12
N ILE A 18 71.85 -42.74 44.20
CA ILE A 18 71.74 -41.50 43.40
C ILE A 18 71.88 -41.83 41.90
N VAL A 19 72.88 -42.62 41.54
CA VAL A 19 73.11 -43.05 40.14
C VAL A 19 71.92 -43.84 39.61
N CYS A 20 71.35 -44.76 40.40
CA CYS A 20 70.15 -45.50 40.03
C CYS A 20 68.93 -44.59 39.87
N GLY A 21 68.73 -43.61 40.78
CA GLY A 21 67.63 -42.65 40.68
C GLY A 21 67.74 -41.74 39.46
N VAL A 22 68.95 -41.25 39.16
CA VAL A 22 69.22 -40.44 37.97
C VAL A 22 69.04 -41.29 36.70
N ALA A 23 69.57 -42.51 36.67
CA ALA A 23 69.41 -43.42 35.53
C ALA A 23 67.93 -43.74 35.28
N ALA A 24 67.16 -44.04 36.33
CA ALA A 24 65.72 -44.29 36.22
C ALA A 24 64.98 -43.06 35.67
N ARG A 25 65.28 -41.86 36.18
CA ARG A 25 64.67 -40.60 35.71
C ARG A 25 64.99 -40.35 34.24
N VAL A 26 66.25 -40.52 33.83
CA VAL A 26 66.69 -40.36 32.43
C VAL A 26 65.99 -41.38 31.53
N VAL A 27 65.83 -42.63 31.96
CA VAL A 27 65.13 -43.66 31.18
C VAL A 27 63.65 -43.31 31.01
N VAL A 28 62.96 -42.92 32.08
CA VAL A 28 61.54 -42.52 32.02
C VAL A 28 61.36 -41.33 31.08
N THR A 29 62.13 -40.26 31.26
CA THR A 29 62.02 -39.06 30.40
C THR A 29 62.35 -39.36 28.95
N THR A 30 63.31 -40.26 28.69
CA THR A 30 63.67 -40.66 27.31
C THR A 30 62.57 -41.48 26.66
N VAL A 31 61.95 -42.41 27.39
CA VAL A 31 60.84 -43.23 26.88
C VAL A 31 59.63 -42.36 26.62
N GLU A 32 59.28 -41.48 27.55
CA GLU A 32 58.17 -40.53 27.45
C GLU A 32 58.34 -39.61 26.24
N THR A 33 59.50 -38.94 26.12
CA THR A 33 59.79 -38.04 25.00
C THR A 33 59.73 -38.77 23.66
N ARG A 34 60.26 -40.00 23.58
CA ARG A 34 60.19 -40.81 22.35
C ARG A 34 58.78 -41.28 22.03
N SER A 35 57.98 -41.65 23.03
CA SER A 35 56.59 -42.06 22.84
C SER A 35 55.73 -40.90 22.34
N VAL A 36 55.86 -39.72 22.94
CA VAL A 36 55.14 -38.52 22.50
C VAL A 36 55.51 -38.16 21.07
N GLN A 37 56.81 -38.03 20.76
CA GLN A 37 57.28 -37.70 19.41
C GLN A 37 56.82 -38.72 18.35
N ALA A 38 56.79 -40.01 18.70
CA ALA A 38 56.38 -41.06 17.78
C ALA A 38 54.87 -41.02 17.50
N VAL A 39 54.05 -40.76 18.52
CA VAL A 39 52.59 -40.64 18.37
C VAL A 39 52.24 -39.36 17.61
N ASP A 40 52.87 -38.25 17.97
CA ASP A 40 52.67 -36.93 17.36
C ASP A 40 52.97 -36.98 15.85
N LEU A 41 54.14 -37.52 15.46
CA LEU A 41 54.50 -37.71 14.07
C LEU A 41 53.50 -38.62 13.32
N ALA A 42 53.03 -39.70 13.95
CA ALA A 42 52.07 -40.61 13.33
C ALA A 42 50.70 -39.97 13.10
N LEU A 43 50.26 -39.10 14.03
CA LEU A 43 49.02 -38.33 13.89
C LEU A 43 49.16 -37.27 12.78
N GLU A 44 50.28 -36.57 12.72
CA GLU A 44 50.57 -35.62 11.63
C GLU A 44 50.59 -36.31 10.25
N GLU A 45 51.30 -37.44 10.12
CA GLU A 45 51.39 -38.22 8.88
C GLU A 45 50.02 -38.76 8.44
N SER A 46 49.15 -39.08 9.40
CA SER A 46 47.79 -39.58 9.14
C SER A 46 46.76 -38.45 8.92
N GLY A 47 47.19 -37.18 8.94
CA GLY A 47 46.33 -36.02 8.73
C GLY A 47 45.43 -35.69 9.92
N HIS A 48 45.82 -36.06 11.14
CA HIS A 48 45.10 -35.82 12.39
C HIS A 48 45.72 -34.67 13.21
N GLN A 49 46.07 -33.57 12.53
CA GLN A 49 46.74 -32.39 13.13
C GLN A 49 45.90 -31.65 14.18
N PHE A 50 44.60 -31.93 14.24
CA PHE A 50 43.70 -31.41 15.28
C PHE A 50 43.96 -32.04 16.65
N ALA A 51 44.66 -33.18 16.72
CA ALA A 51 44.95 -33.91 17.94
C ALA A 51 46.39 -33.64 18.40
N SER A 52 46.52 -33.04 19.58
CA SER A 52 47.78 -32.81 20.28
C SER A 52 48.08 -33.94 21.29
N VAL A 53 49.36 -34.17 21.55
CA VAL A 53 49.83 -35.32 22.34
C VAL A 53 50.60 -34.86 23.57
N LEU A 54 50.13 -35.24 24.76
CA LEU A 54 50.86 -35.05 26.02
C LEU A 54 51.34 -36.39 26.59
N GLY A 55 52.55 -36.39 27.13
CA GLY A 55 53.10 -37.52 27.88
C GLY A 55 52.94 -37.31 29.37
N ASP A 56 52.45 -38.33 30.09
CA ASP A 56 52.54 -38.41 31.56
C ASP A 56 53.07 -39.79 31.96
N GLY A 57 54.39 -39.87 32.12
CA GLY A 57 55.10 -41.08 32.51
C GLY A 57 54.98 -42.20 31.46
N LEU A 58 54.08 -43.16 31.71
CA LEU A 58 53.77 -44.23 30.74
C LEU A 58 52.50 -43.96 29.93
N GLN A 59 51.68 -42.95 30.26
CA GLN A 59 50.45 -42.65 29.53
C GLN A 59 50.69 -41.59 28.44
N VAL A 60 49.86 -41.66 27.40
CA VAL A 60 49.80 -40.69 26.31
C VAL A 60 48.39 -40.14 26.28
N ILE A 61 48.23 -38.85 26.49
CA ILE A 61 46.94 -38.16 26.51
C ILE A 61 46.77 -37.44 25.17
N LEU A 62 45.66 -37.70 24.49
CA LEU A 62 45.27 -37.01 23.27
C LEU A 62 44.26 -35.91 23.59
N GLU A 63 44.55 -34.68 23.19
CA GLU A 63 43.70 -33.51 23.38
C GLU A 63 43.44 -32.80 22.06
N GLY A 64 42.25 -32.23 21.87
CA GLY A 64 41.89 -31.53 20.65
C GLY A 64 40.43 -31.74 20.25
N GLU A 65 40.01 -31.07 19.19
CA GLU A 65 38.62 -31.11 18.71
C GLU A 65 38.54 -31.73 17.32
N ALA A 66 37.83 -32.85 17.20
CA ALA A 66 37.64 -33.55 15.94
C ALA A 66 36.37 -33.05 15.22
N ALA A 67 36.41 -32.85 13.90
CA ALA A 67 35.20 -32.46 13.16
C ALA A 67 34.15 -33.59 13.02
N SER A 68 34.45 -34.82 13.45
CA SER A 68 33.48 -35.91 13.55
C SER A 68 33.97 -37.04 14.46
N GLU A 69 33.05 -37.84 15.00
CA GLU A 69 33.36 -39.02 15.81
C GLU A 69 34.26 -40.02 15.05
N ALA A 70 34.09 -40.14 13.74
CA ALA A 70 34.91 -41.03 12.91
C ALA A 70 36.38 -40.59 12.85
N MET A 71 36.66 -39.28 12.84
CA MET A 71 38.03 -38.76 12.86
C MET A 71 38.67 -38.87 14.23
N ARG A 72 37.90 -38.59 15.30
CA ARG A 72 38.32 -38.80 16.70
C ARG A 72 38.76 -40.25 16.92
N PHE A 73 37.94 -41.21 16.49
CA PHE A 73 38.25 -42.63 16.61
C PHE A 73 39.50 -43.05 15.81
N ARG A 74 39.69 -42.50 14.61
CA ARG A 74 40.90 -42.77 13.80
C ARG A 74 42.16 -42.24 14.46
N ALA A 75 42.12 -41.04 15.04
CA ALA A 75 43.24 -40.49 15.79
C ALA A 75 43.65 -41.38 16.98
N ILE A 76 42.69 -41.86 17.77
CA ILE A 76 42.94 -42.80 18.88
C ILE A 76 43.56 -44.10 18.37
N SER A 77 43.03 -44.65 17.27
CA SER A 77 43.55 -45.87 16.66
C SER A 77 44.97 -45.71 16.12
N THR A 78 45.30 -44.55 15.56
CA THR A 78 46.66 -44.23 15.08
C THR A 78 47.63 -44.12 16.25
N ALA A 79 47.27 -43.44 17.34
CA ALA A 79 48.09 -43.38 18.54
C ALA A 79 48.32 -44.77 19.17
N GLY A 80 47.28 -45.61 19.22
CA GLY A 80 47.35 -46.99 19.71
C GLY A 80 48.15 -47.95 18.83
N SER A 81 48.60 -47.53 17.65
CA SER A 81 49.54 -48.29 16.81
C SER A 81 51.01 -48.03 17.18
N MET A 82 51.30 -46.88 17.79
CA MET A 82 52.65 -46.46 18.19
C MET A 82 52.98 -46.82 19.64
N VAL A 83 51.96 -46.80 20.52
CA VAL A 83 52.04 -47.22 21.92
C VAL A 83 50.91 -48.21 22.23
N ASP A 84 51.08 -49.01 23.28
CA ASP A 84 50.02 -49.93 23.72
C ASP A 84 48.70 -49.16 23.95
N ALA A 85 47.60 -49.65 23.38
CA ALA A 85 46.30 -48.98 23.43
C ALA A 85 45.79 -48.73 24.87
N SER A 86 46.21 -49.54 25.85
CA SER A 86 45.89 -49.31 27.27
C SER A 86 46.55 -48.07 27.89
N ARG A 87 47.54 -47.49 27.19
CA ARG A 87 48.30 -46.31 27.60
C ARG A 87 47.75 -45.02 26.98
N VAL A 88 46.85 -45.12 26.00
CA VAL A 88 46.26 -43.96 25.32
C VAL A 88 45.03 -43.50 26.09
N ILE A 89 45.05 -42.26 26.55
CA ILE A 89 43.92 -41.58 27.20
C ILE A 89 43.35 -40.58 26.19
N ASP A 90 42.06 -40.70 25.93
CA ASP A 90 41.34 -39.86 24.99
C ASP A 90 40.61 -38.74 25.75
N ASN A 91 41.06 -37.51 25.55
CA ASN A 91 40.49 -36.28 26.08
C ASN A 91 40.08 -35.33 24.93
N MET A 92 39.80 -35.87 23.74
CA MET A 92 39.37 -35.10 22.57
C MET A 92 37.85 -34.91 22.55
N THR A 93 37.39 -33.76 22.06
CA THR A 93 35.97 -33.42 21.82
C THR A 93 35.59 -33.54 20.33
N VAL A 94 34.30 -33.45 20.01
CA VAL A 94 33.80 -33.42 18.62
C VAL A 94 33.07 -32.09 18.40
N ALA A 95 33.37 -31.41 17.29
CA ALA A 95 32.72 -30.15 16.93
C ALA A 95 31.22 -30.37 16.67
N ASP A 96 30.38 -29.50 17.24
CA ASP A 96 28.93 -29.53 17.04
C ASP A 96 28.56 -29.25 15.58
N SER A 97 27.58 -30.00 15.07
CA SER A 97 27.06 -29.79 13.72
C SER A 97 26.26 -28.49 13.67
N ALA A 98 26.58 -27.57 12.76
CA ALA A 98 25.82 -26.34 12.54
C ALA A 98 24.32 -26.65 12.36
N GLY A 99 23.47 -25.98 13.13
CA GLY A 99 22.02 -26.22 13.17
C GLY A 99 21.34 -26.07 11.80
N ILE A 100 20.32 -26.88 11.56
CA ILE A 100 19.48 -26.81 10.36
C ILE A 100 18.76 -25.45 10.36
N GLN A 101 19.03 -24.61 9.36
CA GLN A 101 18.30 -23.35 9.18
C GLN A 101 16.81 -23.64 8.93
N ALA A 102 15.94 -22.90 9.62
CA ALA A 102 14.50 -23.03 9.43
C ALA A 102 14.10 -22.71 7.99
N PRO A 103 13.17 -23.47 7.39
CA PRO A 103 12.67 -23.20 6.06
C PRO A 103 11.83 -21.91 6.05
N GLU A 104 11.80 -21.20 4.92
CA GLU A 104 10.92 -20.05 4.76
C GLU A 104 9.45 -20.49 4.64
N PHE A 105 8.63 -20.10 5.61
CA PHE A 105 7.18 -20.28 5.51
C PHE A 105 6.60 -19.35 4.44
N SER A 106 5.83 -19.94 3.53
CA SER A 106 5.18 -19.22 2.46
C SER A 106 3.95 -19.96 1.99
N MET A 107 2.93 -19.20 1.60
CA MET A 107 1.65 -19.73 1.16
C MET A 107 1.18 -18.94 -0.06
N GLU A 108 0.76 -19.63 -1.10
CA GLU A 108 0.20 -19.05 -2.31
C GLU A 108 -1.23 -19.55 -2.51
N ILE A 109 -2.15 -18.61 -2.65
CA ILE A 109 -3.57 -18.87 -2.85
C ILE A 109 -3.97 -18.34 -4.22
N LEU A 110 -4.48 -19.23 -5.07
CA LEU A 110 -5.02 -18.92 -6.39
C LEU A 110 -6.54 -19.05 -6.34
N ARG A 111 -7.26 -17.99 -6.68
CA ARG A 111 -8.73 -17.98 -6.79
C ARG A 111 -9.14 -17.52 -8.18
N ASN A 112 -10.01 -18.29 -8.81
CA ASN A 112 -10.63 -17.97 -10.09
C ASN A 112 -12.08 -18.47 -10.13
N ASP A 113 -12.75 -18.28 -11.27
CA ASP A 113 -14.15 -18.68 -11.46
C ASP A 113 -14.39 -20.20 -11.34
N SER A 114 -13.34 -21.04 -11.38
CA SER A 114 -13.43 -22.50 -11.25
C SER A 114 -13.22 -23.00 -9.82
N GLY A 115 -12.69 -22.16 -8.92
CA GLY A 115 -12.48 -22.50 -7.51
C GLY A 115 -11.19 -21.93 -6.93
N ILE A 116 -10.69 -22.57 -5.87
CA ILE A 116 -9.53 -22.12 -5.08
C ILE A 116 -8.46 -23.21 -5.02
N SER A 117 -7.20 -22.84 -5.24
CA SER A 117 -6.04 -23.70 -5.08
C SER A 117 -5.09 -23.05 -4.08
N ILE A 118 -4.58 -23.81 -3.13
CA ILE A 118 -3.63 -23.34 -2.12
C ILE A 118 -2.40 -24.25 -2.11
N ILE A 119 -1.22 -23.65 -2.05
CA ILE A 119 0.07 -24.36 -2.04
C ILE A 119 1.06 -23.62 -1.14
N GLY A 120 1.92 -24.35 -0.45
CA GLY A 120 2.98 -23.75 0.36
C GLY A 120 3.35 -24.55 1.60
N LEU A 121 4.24 -23.95 2.39
CA LEU A 121 4.69 -24.48 3.68
C LEU A 121 4.23 -23.53 4.79
N ILE A 122 3.50 -24.06 5.77
CA ILE A 122 3.01 -23.29 6.92
C ILE A 122 3.54 -23.88 8.24
N PRO A 123 3.64 -23.08 9.31
CA PRO A 123 4.02 -23.58 10.63
C PRO A 123 3.04 -24.64 11.14
N ALA A 124 3.54 -25.66 11.84
CA ALA A 124 2.70 -26.72 12.42
C ALA A 124 1.70 -26.21 13.48
N SER A 125 1.99 -25.06 14.10
CA SER A 125 1.09 -24.35 15.02
C SER A 125 -0.05 -23.59 14.32
N SER A 126 0.03 -23.42 12.99
CA SER A 126 -1.06 -22.80 12.22
C SER A 126 -2.24 -23.76 12.10
N ASP A 127 -3.45 -23.27 12.30
CA ASP A 127 -4.67 -24.08 12.16
C ASP A 127 -5.00 -24.33 10.69
N ARG A 128 -4.38 -25.40 10.14
CA ARG A 128 -4.61 -25.82 8.75
C ARG A 128 -6.08 -26.19 8.51
N GLU A 129 -6.72 -26.84 9.47
CA GLU A 129 -8.11 -27.31 9.31
C GLU A 129 -9.05 -26.11 9.14
N ASP A 130 -8.97 -25.13 10.06
CA ASP A 130 -9.75 -23.88 9.98
C ASP A 130 -9.46 -23.08 8.69
N LEU A 131 -8.19 -23.01 8.28
CA LEU A 131 -7.80 -22.37 7.03
C LEU A 131 -8.46 -23.04 5.81
N THR A 132 -8.40 -24.37 5.74
CA THR A 132 -8.99 -25.13 4.62
C THR A 132 -10.51 -25.07 4.61
N GLU A 133 -11.16 -25.08 5.78
CA GLU A 133 -12.60 -24.90 5.91
C GLU A 133 -13.02 -23.52 5.41
N THR A 134 -12.37 -22.47 5.91
CA THR A 134 -12.63 -21.09 5.48
C THR A 134 -12.47 -20.91 3.97
N LEU A 135 -11.43 -21.51 3.37
CA LEU A 135 -11.21 -21.43 1.92
C LEU A 135 -12.23 -22.25 1.13
N THR A 136 -12.65 -23.40 1.64
CA THR A 136 -13.69 -24.23 1.02
C THR A 136 -15.04 -23.48 1.00
N GLU A 137 -15.40 -22.83 2.10
CA GLU A 137 -16.59 -21.98 2.16
C GLU A 137 -16.51 -20.81 1.16
N MET A 138 -15.34 -20.18 1.02
CA MET A 138 -15.12 -19.09 0.06
C MET A 138 -15.19 -19.54 -1.41
N ALA A 139 -14.83 -20.79 -1.71
CA ALA A 139 -14.89 -21.33 -3.06
C ALA A 139 -16.35 -21.53 -3.53
N GLY A 140 -17.24 -21.88 -2.59
CA GLY A 140 -18.68 -22.06 -2.84
C GLY A 140 -19.06 -23.48 -3.28
N GLU A 141 -20.33 -23.85 -3.07
CA GLU A 141 -20.84 -25.20 -3.36
C GLU A 141 -20.67 -25.57 -4.84
N GLY A 142 -19.93 -26.67 -5.11
CA GLY A 142 -19.70 -27.20 -6.47
C GLY A 142 -18.46 -26.66 -7.20
N SER A 143 -17.65 -25.82 -6.55
CA SER A 143 -16.35 -25.36 -7.06
C SER A 143 -15.22 -26.33 -6.72
N ASN A 144 -14.11 -26.27 -7.47
CA ASN A 144 -12.95 -27.12 -7.20
C ASN A 144 -12.06 -26.50 -6.11
N PHE A 145 -11.77 -27.26 -5.06
CA PHE A 145 -10.77 -26.90 -4.05
C PHE A 145 -9.56 -27.82 -4.15
N ALA A 146 -8.36 -27.25 -4.27
CA ALA A 146 -7.10 -27.99 -4.30
C ALA A 146 -6.19 -27.55 -3.15
N ASP A 147 -5.86 -28.48 -2.26
CA ASP A 147 -4.97 -28.27 -1.12
C ASP A 147 -3.63 -29.00 -1.33
N LEU A 148 -2.57 -28.21 -1.47
CA LEU A 148 -1.18 -28.64 -1.59
C LEU A 148 -0.31 -28.00 -0.49
N LEU A 149 -0.90 -27.77 0.69
CA LEU A 149 -0.17 -27.27 1.85
C LEU A 149 0.61 -28.39 2.56
N GLU A 150 1.83 -28.06 2.95
CA GLU A 150 2.67 -28.83 3.85
C GLU A 150 2.87 -28.07 5.17
N THR A 151 3.16 -28.81 6.25
CA THR A 151 3.42 -28.23 7.57
C THR A 151 4.84 -28.56 8.02
N ALA A 152 5.50 -27.62 8.71
CA ALA A 152 6.79 -27.86 9.36
C ALA A 152 6.81 -27.32 10.80
N ASP A 153 7.45 -28.07 11.70
CA ASP A 153 7.53 -27.77 13.13
C ASP A 153 8.78 -26.92 13.43
N TYR A 154 8.67 -25.62 13.14
CA TYR A 154 9.67 -24.60 13.47
C TYR A 154 8.96 -23.39 14.12
N GLU A 155 9.74 -22.52 14.74
CA GLU A 155 9.24 -21.28 15.33
C GLU A 155 8.53 -20.40 14.29
N VAL A 156 7.39 -19.82 14.68
CA VAL A 156 6.58 -18.99 13.79
C VAL A 156 7.26 -17.64 13.61
N PRO A 157 7.61 -17.23 12.38
CA PRO A 157 8.24 -15.93 12.16
C PRO A 157 7.28 -14.78 12.50
N LEU A 158 7.85 -13.68 12.99
CA LEU A 158 7.10 -12.45 13.24
C LEU A 158 6.35 -11.98 11.98
N GLY A 159 5.11 -11.54 12.17
CA GLY A 159 4.26 -11.05 11.08
C GLY A 159 3.62 -12.13 10.20
N TRP A 160 3.80 -13.43 10.50
CA TRP A 160 3.11 -14.52 9.78
C TRP A 160 1.58 -14.45 9.92
N GLU A 161 1.06 -14.43 11.15
CA GLU A 161 -0.39 -14.41 11.40
C GLU A 161 -1.09 -13.17 10.80
N PRO A 162 -0.58 -11.92 10.98
CA PRO A 162 -1.16 -10.75 10.32
C PRO A 162 -1.15 -10.84 8.79
N ALA A 163 -0.12 -11.48 8.21
CA ALA A 163 -0.02 -11.67 6.76
C ALA A 163 -1.08 -12.66 6.24
N VAL A 164 -1.28 -13.78 6.95
CA VAL A 164 -2.34 -14.75 6.63
C VAL A 164 -3.72 -14.11 6.75
N GLU A 165 -4.00 -13.39 7.84
CA GLU A 165 -5.29 -12.74 8.06
C GLU A 165 -5.61 -11.70 6.97
N PHE A 166 -4.62 -10.87 6.61
CA PHE A 166 -4.75 -9.91 5.52
C PHE A 166 -4.96 -10.61 4.18
N GLY A 167 -4.19 -11.68 3.90
CA GLY A 167 -4.32 -12.48 2.68
C GLY A 167 -5.73 -13.06 2.49
N LEU A 168 -6.31 -13.66 3.54
CA LEU A 168 -7.68 -14.17 3.50
C LEU A 168 -8.72 -13.06 3.33
N ARG A 169 -8.52 -11.91 3.97
CA ARG A 169 -9.41 -10.75 3.80
C ARG A 169 -9.37 -10.19 2.38
N ALA A 170 -8.19 -10.11 1.78
CA ALA A 170 -8.02 -9.72 0.39
C ALA A 170 -8.70 -10.74 -0.56
N LEU A 171 -8.51 -12.04 -0.30
CA LEU A 171 -9.11 -13.13 -1.08
C LEU A 171 -10.64 -13.03 -1.14
N ARG A 172 -11.30 -12.69 -0.02
CA ARG A 172 -12.77 -12.53 0.04
C ARG A 172 -13.29 -11.48 -0.94
N ARG A 173 -12.49 -10.44 -1.21
CA ARG A 173 -12.88 -9.30 -2.06
C ARG A 173 -12.41 -9.43 -3.50
N LEU A 174 -11.51 -10.37 -3.78
CA LEU A 174 -10.86 -10.53 -5.08
C LEU A 174 -11.16 -11.92 -5.66
N PRO A 175 -12.27 -12.07 -6.41
CA PRO A 175 -12.69 -13.37 -6.96
C PRO A 175 -11.75 -13.91 -8.04
N ARG A 176 -10.87 -13.08 -8.60
CA ARG A 176 -9.84 -13.45 -9.59
C ARG A 176 -8.50 -12.92 -9.11
N SER A 177 -7.81 -13.71 -8.31
CA SER A 177 -6.57 -13.29 -7.67
C SER A 177 -5.58 -14.41 -7.40
N LYS A 178 -4.33 -13.99 -7.30
CA LYS A 178 -3.20 -14.72 -6.77
C LYS A 178 -2.68 -13.96 -5.56
N ILE A 179 -2.70 -14.58 -4.40
CA ILE A 179 -2.23 -14.00 -3.15
C ILE A 179 -1.06 -14.81 -2.63
N SER A 180 0.11 -14.20 -2.56
CA SER A 180 1.32 -14.79 -2.00
C SER A 180 1.59 -14.19 -0.62
N VAL A 181 1.57 -15.04 0.41
CA VAL A 181 1.76 -14.70 1.82
C VAL A 181 3.13 -15.22 2.28
N ARG A 182 3.91 -14.35 2.90
CA ARG A 182 5.15 -14.65 3.63
C ARG A 182 5.14 -13.90 4.97
N ALA A 183 6.05 -14.26 5.86
CA ALA A 183 6.26 -13.50 7.10
C ALA A 183 6.50 -12.00 6.79
N GLY A 184 5.64 -11.12 7.32
CA GLY A 184 5.75 -9.68 7.15
C GLY A 184 5.49 -9.13 5.73
N ARG A 185 5.09 -9.97 4.76
CA ARG A 185 4.85 -9.54 3.37
C ARG A 185 3.68 -10.26 2.71
N VAL A 186 2.81 -9.50 2.05
CA VAL A 186 1.75 -10.05 1.18
C VAL A 186 1.82 -9.39 -0.20
N SER A 187 1.83 -10.23 -1.24
CA SER A 187 1.67 -9.78 -2.62
C SER A 187 0.31 -10.21 -3.12
N VAL A 188 -0.44 -9.26 -3.69
CA VAL A 188 -1.77 -9.49 -4.26
C VAL A 188 -1.72 -9.13 -5.74
N GLU A 189 -1.87 -10.13 -6.59
CA GLU A 189 -2.07 -9.96 -8.03
C GLU A 189 -3.54 -10.27 -8.34
N ALA A 190 -4.27 -9.34 -8.95
CA ALA A 190 -5.70 -9.51 -9.18
C ALA A 190 -6.23 -8.81 -10.43
N ILE A 191 -7.43 -9.21 -10.84
CA ILE A 191 -8.18 -8.60 -11.94
C ILE A 191 -9.47 -8.02 -11.36
N SER A 192 -9.73 -6.73 -11.63
CA SER A 192 -11.01 -6.07 -11.35
C SER A 192 -11.91 -6.08 -12.59
N ASP A 193 -13.20 -5.82 -12.40
CA ASP A 193 -14.20 -5.71 -13.47
C ASP A 193 -14.18 -4.33 -14.15
N SER A 194 -13.73 -3.28 -13.45
CA SER A 194 -13.64 -1.92 -13.99
C SER A 194 -12.50 -1.11 -13.35
N PRO A 195 -12.09 0.02 -13.99
CA PRO A 195 -11.11 0.95 -13.40
C PRO A 195 -11.57 1.54 -12.06
N GLU A 196 -12.85 1.83 -11.90
CA GLU A 196 -13.43 2.36 -10.66
C GLU A 196 -13.36 1.29 -9.56
N GLN A 197 -13.71 0.04 -9.89
CA GLN A 197 -13.59 -1.07 -8.95
C GLN A 197 -12.13 -1.31 -8.55
N LYS A 198 -11.18 -1.19 -9.50
CA LYS A 198 -9.74 -1.24 -9.20
C LYS A 198 -9.35 -0.18 -8.16
N ALA A 199 -9.70 1.08 -8.40
CA ALA A 199 -9.36 2.17 -7.48
C ALA A 199 -9.96 1.94 -6.08
N GLN A 200 -11.21 1.48 -6.01
CA GLN A 200 -11.87 1.12 -4.74
C GLN A 200 -11.14 -0.03 -4.03
N LEU A 201 -10.78 -1.09 -4.76
CA LEU A 201 -10.08 -2.25 -4.20
C LEU A 201 -8.68 -1.87 -3.70
N GLU A 202 -7.90 -1.13 -4.47
CA GLU A 202 -6.55 -0.70 -4.07
C GLU A 202 -6.60 0.14 -2.79
N VAL A 203 -7.49 1.14 -2.75
CA VAL A 203 -7.63 2.02 -1.59
C VAL A 203 -8.14 1.24 -0.38
N SER A 204 -9.15 0.38 -0.56
CA SER A 204 -9.70 -0.40 0.54
C SER A 204 -8.70 -1.43 1.11
N LEU A 205 -7.92 -2.09 0.24
CA LEU A 205 -6.89 -3.05 0.65
C LEU A 205 -5.73 -2.36 1.36
N ARG A 206 -5.19 -1.27 0.79
CA ARG A 206 -4.12 -0.47 1.44
C ARG A 206 -4.55 0.03 2.81
N ARG A 207 -5.77 0.55 2.92
CA ARG A 207 -6.31 1.02 4.20
C ARG A 207 -6.51 -0.09 5.23
N SER A 208 -6.79 -1.32 4.79
CA SER A 208 -6.93 -2.48 5.66
C SER A 208 -5.61 -3.20 5.98
N SER A 209 -4.49 -2.70 5.47
CA SER A 209 -3.16 -3.27 5.73
C SER A 209 -2.80 -3.11 7.22
N PRO A 210 -2.44 -4.20 7.91
CA PRO A 210 -1.81 -4.15 9.23
C PRO A 210 -0.54 -3.30 9.21
N ASP A 211 -0.23 -2.67 10.35
CA ASP A 211 1.04 -1.97 10.52
C ASP A 211 2.20 -3.00 10.54
N GLY A 212 3.35 -2.62 9.99
CA GLY A 212 4.50 -3.53 9.81
C GLY A 212 4.38 -4.55 8.67
N LEU A 213 3.22 -4.68 8.01
CA LEU A 213 3.05 -5.58 6.87
C LEU A 213 3.37 -4.89 5.54
N LEU A 214 4.33 -5.43 4.79
CA LEU A 214 4.64 -4.97 3.44
C LEU A 214 3.64 -5.55 2.44
N VAL A 215 2.70 -4.73 1.97
CA VAL A 215 1.69 -5.13 0.98
C VAL A 215 2.02 -4.59 -0.40
N THR A 216 2.17 -5.48 -1.38
CA THR A 216 2.27 -5.13 -2.81
C THR A 216 0.95 -5.46 -3.50
N LEU A 217 0.35 -4.48 -4.17
CA LEU A 217 -0.90 -4.66 -4.92
C LEU A 217 -0.61 -4.46 -6.41
N ASP A 218 -0.89 -5.49 -7.21
CA ASP A 218 -0.90 -5.44 -8.67
C ASP A 218 -2.31 -5.81 -9.15
N ILE A 219 -3.18 -4.80 -9.23
CA ILE A 219 -4.56 -4.97 -9.68
C ILE A 219 -4.69 -4.42 -11.09
N SER A 220 -5.05 -5.29 -12.04
CA SER A 220 -5.34 -4.91 -13.41
C SER A 220 -6.84 -4.69 -13.60
N ALA A 221 -7.21 -3.70 -14.41
CA ALA A 221 -8.59 -3.45 -14.82
C ALA A 221 -8.69 -3.55 -16.35
N PRO A 222 -9.80 -4.06 -16.90
CA PRO A 222 -10.05 -3.96 -18.33
C PRO A 222 -10.08 -2.49 -18.75
N ARG A 223 -9.50 -2.20 -19.91
CA ARG A 223 -9.58 -0.86 -20.50
C ARG A 223 -11.04 -0.51 -20.77
N PRO A 224 -11.49 0.71 -20.43
CA PRO A 224 -12.85 1.13 -20.73
C PRO A 224 -13.07 1.09 -22.25
N VAL A 225 -14.25 0.65 -22.67
CA VAL A 225 -14.69 0.78 -24.06
C VAL A 225 -15.42 2.11 -24.18
N VAL A 226 -14.95 3.00 -25.06
CA VAL A 226 -15.58 4.30 -25.28
C VAL A 226 -16.11 4.37 -26.71
N SER A 227 -17.32 4.91 -26.84
CA SER A 227 -18.03 5.12 -28.11
C SER A 227 -18.90 6.36 -27.94
N PRO A 228 -18.77 7.40 -28.79
CA PRO A 228 -17.77 7.52 -29.85
C PRO A 228 -16.34 7.65 -29.29
N PHE A 229 -15.34 7.20 -30.07
CA PHE A 229 -13.93 7.31 -29.72
C PHE A 229 -13.42 8.70 -30.13
N VAL A 230 -13.38 9.63 -29.17
CA VAL A 230 -13.21 11.06 -29.48
C VAL A 230 -11.93 11.64 -28.90
N THR A 231 -11.25 12.49 -29.66
CA THR A 231 -10.29 13.47 -29.16
C THR A 231 -10.63 14.85 -29.72
N ARG A 232 -10.79 15.84 -28.84
CA ARG A 232 -11.11 17.23 -29.19
C ARG A 232 -10.05 18.16 -28.62
N PHE A 233 -9.43 18.93 -29.50
CA PHE A 233 -8.34 19.84 -29.19
C PHE A 233 -8.66 21.25 -29.67
N ILE A 234 -8.37 22.24 -28.83
CA ILE A 234 -8.75 23.64 -29.05
C ILE A 234 -7.53 24.53 -28.84
N ILE A 235 -7.39 25.54 -29.70
CA ILE A 235 -6.45 26.65 -29.54
C ILE A 235 -7.26 27.96 -29.68
N ASP A 236 -7.42 28.66 -28.56
CA ASP A 236 -8.14 29.93 -28.49
C ASP A 236 -7.34 31.00 -27.70
N GLU A 237 -7.98 32.09 -27.30
CA GLU A 237 -7.34 33.17 -26.52
C GLU A 237 -6.80 32.71 -25.16
N ASN A 238 -7.33 31.62 -24.60
CA ASN A 238 -6.89 31.03 -23.34
C ASN A 238 -5.73 30.02 -23.51
N GLY A 239 -5.31 29.76 -24.74
CA GLY A 239 -4.22 28.85 -25.08
C GLY A 239 -4.68 27.49 -25.61
N ALA A 240 -3.71 26.59 -25.80
CA ALA A 240 -3.94 25.25 -26.34
C ALA A 240 -4.35 24.27 -25.22
N ARG A 241 -5.42 23.49 -25.43
CA ARG A 241 -5.89 22.48 -24.47
C ARG A 241 -6.69 21.35 -25.13
N PHE A 242 -6.85 20.25 -24.40
CA PHE A 242 -7.80 19.19 -24.74
C PHE A 242 -9.10 19.37 -23.96
N ASP A 243 -10.23 19.36 -24.68
CA ASP A 243 -11.57 19.20 -24.07
C ASP A 243 -11.92 17.72 -23.91
N SER A 244 -11.29 16.85 -24.70
CA SER A 244 -11.32 15.39 -24.54
C SER A 244 -10.07 14.79 -25.16
N CYS A 245 -9.38 13.91 -24.45
CA CYS A 245 -8.26 13.14 -25.01
C CYS A 245 -8.43 11.66 -24.71
N VAL A 246 -8.46 10.85 -25.78
CA VAL A 246 -8.53 9.40 -25.69
C VAL A 246 -7.39 8.81 -26.51
N ALA A 247 -6.74 7.78 -25.99
CA ALA A 247 -5.70 7.03 -26.68
C ALA A 247 -6.02 5.52 -26.70
N ASP A 248 -5.65 4.83 -27.76
CA ASP A 248 -5.89 3.38 -27.89
C ASP A 248 -4.86 2.56 -27.11
N THR A 249 -3.65 3.11 -26.89
CA THR A 249 -2.56 2.47 -26.14
C THR A 249 -1.76 3.47 -25.31
N PRO A 250 -1.04 3.02 -24.26
CA PRO A 250 -0.11 3.87 -23.51
C PRO A 250 1.05 4.42 -24.35
N ALA A 251 1.35 3.82 -25.50
CA ALA A 251 2.33 4.34 -26.44
C ALA A 251 1.75 5.50 -27.27
N ALA A 252 0.51 5.34 -27.74
CA ALA A 252 -0.25 6.39 -28.43
C ALA A 252 -0.45 7.62 -27.53
N GLU A 253 -0.82 7.42 -26.27
CA GLU A 253 -0.93 8.51 -25.28
C GLU A 253 0.37 9.34 -25.21
N ARG A 254 1.51 8.68 -25.05
CA ARG A 254 2.81 9.36 -24.98
C ARG A 254 3.13 10.17 -26.23
N LEU A 255 2.74 9.68 -27.41
CA LEU A 255 2.91 10.41 -28.66
C LEU A 255 2.01 11.65 -28.71
N ILE A 256 0.73 11.50 -28.37
CA ILE A 256 -0.24 12.60 -28.36
C ILE A 256 0.19 13.68 -27.35
N VAL A 257 0.57 13.29 -26.13
CA VAL A 257 1.03 14.21 -25.08
C VAL A 257 2.30 14.94 -25.51
N ALA A 258 3.27 14.24 -26.11
CA ALA A 258 4.48 14.87 -26.62
C ALA A 258 4.16 15.89 -27.73
N ALA A 259 3.26 15.56 -28.65
CA ALA A 259 2.81 16.50 -29.68
C ALA A 259 2.08 17.72 -29.09
N ALA A 260 1.21 17.51 -28.11
CA ALA A 260 0.49 18.60 -27.44
C ALA A 260 1.44 19.58 -26.72
N GLN A 261 2.49 19.07 -26.07
CA GLN A 261 3.53 19.91 -25.47
C GLN A 261 4.28 20.75 -26.50
N THR A 262 4.50 20.23 -27.72
CA THR A 262 5.12 21.02 -28.81
C THR A 262 4.21 22.12 -29.35
N VAL A 263 2.89 21.96 -29.22
CA VAL A 263 1.87 22.94 -29.62
C VAL A 263 1.60 23.99 -28.53
N GLY A 264 2.22 23.85 -27.35
CA GLY A 264 2.16 24.85 -26.27
C GLY A 264 1.11 24.57 -25.19
N VAL A 265 0.66 23.33 -25.04
CA VAL A 265 -0.17 22.94 -23.89
C VAL A 265 0.69 22.91 -22.62
N GLU A 266 0.28 23.64 -21.60
CA GLU A 266 0.97 23.72 -20.30
C GLU A 266 0.31 22.78 -19.26
N GLY A 267 1.11 22.24 -18.34
CA GLY A 267 0.62 21.43 -17.21
C GLY A 267 0.67 19.91 -17.41
N ARG A 268 -0.01 19.16 -16.52
CA ARG A 268 -0.14 17.69 -16.61
C ARG A 268 -1.24 17.36 -17.59
N ILE A 269 -0.88 16.73 -18.71
CA ILE A 269 -1.82 16.25 -19.73
C ILE A 269 -1.99 14.74 -19.52
N GLY A 270 -3.22 14.29 -19.33
CA GLY A 270 -3.57 12.87 -19.28
C GLY A 270 -4.59 12.55 -20.36
N CYS A 271 -4.40 11.42 -21.06
CA CYS A 271 -5.38 10.92 -22.01
C CYS A 271 -5.96 9.60 -21.52
N THR A 272 -7.28 9.44 -21.63
CA THR A 272 -7.93 8.21 -21.20
C THR A 272 -7.57 7.08 -22.18
N VAL A 273 -6.87 6.05 -21.69
CA VAL A 273 -6.49 4.89 -22.52
C VAL A 273 -7.65 3.90 -22.60
N ALA A 274 -8.29 3.82 -23.77
CA ALA A 274 -9.54 3.10 -23.96
C ALA A 274 -9.55 2.20 -25.21
N LEU A 275 -10.51 1.29 -25.26
CA LEU A 275 -10.85 0.50 -26.45
C LEU A 275 -11.92 1.24 -27.27
N GLY A 276 -11.95 1.03 -28.58
CA GLY A 276 -12.95 1.63 -29.49
C GLY A 276 -12.34 2.37 -30.68
N ALA A 277 -11.02 2.56 -30.71
CA ALA A 277 -10.35 3.24 -31.81
C ALA A 277 -10.59 2.51 -33.16
N PRO A 278 -10.89 3.26 -34.24
CA PRO A 278 -11.12 2.67 -35.56
C PRO A 278 -9.84 2.14 -36.22
N THR A 279 -8.66 2.54 -35.72
CA THR A 279 -7.36 2.15 -36.25
C THR A 279 -6.27 2.23 -35.18
N THR A 280 -5.18 1.48 -35.38
CA THR A 280 -3.96 1.58 -34.56
C THR A 280 -3.13 2.83 -34.86
N ARG A 281 -3.50 3.60 -35.89
CA ARG A 281 -2.87 4.88 -36.26
C ARG A 281 -3.61 6.10 -35.71
N TRP A 282 -4.37 5.92 -34.62
CA TRP A 282 -5.13 7.00 -33.97
C TRP A 282 -4.23 8.17 -33.56
N ALA A 283 -3.12 7.90 -32.87
CA ALA A 283 -2.17 8.93 -32.44
C ALA A 283 -1.59 9.75 -33.60
N ASP A 284 -1.40 9.14 -34.77
CA ASP A 284 -0.92 9.84 -35.97
C ASP A 284 -1.95 10.89 -36.42
N ALA A 285 -3.22 10.49 -36.52
CA ALA A 285 -4.30 11.39 -36.93
C ALA A 285 -4.48 12.55 -35.94
N VAL A 286 -4.45 12.27 -34.64
CA VAL A 286 -4.51 13.30 -33.58
C VAL A 286 -3.31 14.24 -33.69
N THR A 287 -2.09 13.72 -33.82
CA THR A 287 -0.87 14.53 -33.92
C THR A 287 -0.87 15.43 -35.15
N LEU A 288 -1.19 14.88 -36.32
CA LEU A 288 -1.26 15.64 -37.58
C LEU A 288 -2.32 16.74 -37.50
N SER A 289 -3.49 16.43 -36.95
CA SER A 289 -4.60 17.36 -36.79
C SER A 289 -4.25 18.52 -35.84
N MET A 290 -3.59 18.24 -34.71
CA MET A 290 -3.13 19.27 -33.79
C MET A 290 -2.07 20.19 -34.40
N LEU A 291 -1.13 19.63 -35.16
CA LEU A 291 -0.10 20.41 -35.85
C LEU A 291 -0.71 21.31 -36.93
N ALA A 292 -1.68 20.80 -37.69
CA ALA A 292 -2.43 21.59 -38.68
C ALA A 292 -3.21 22.73 -38.02
N LEU A 293 -3.85 22.47 -36.88
CA LEU A 293 -4.57 23.51 -36.13
C LEU A 293 -3.61 24.59 -35.59
N ASN A 294 -2.44 24.20 -35.11
CA ASN A 294 -1.40 25.14 -34.68
C ASN A 294 -0.88 26.01 -35.83
N GLU A 295 -0.70 25.43 -37.03
CA GLU A 295 -0.30 26.18 -38.22
C GLU A 295 -1.40 27.18 -38.67
N LEU A 296 -2.68 26.85 -38.48
CA LEU A 296 -3.79 27.77 -38.71
C LEU A 296 -3.81 28.96 -37.75
N GLY A 297 -3.12 28.85 -36.60
CA GLY A 297 -3.07 29.89 -35.57
C GLY A 297 -4.29 29.92 -34.66
N GLY A 298 -5.11 28.87 -34.65
CA GLY A 298 -6.24 28.72 -33.74
C GLY A 298 -7.49 28.10 -34.35
N GLY A 299 -8.38 27.62 -33.49
CA GLY A 299 -9.64 26.97 -33.83
C GLY A 299 -9.88 25.71 -33.00
N THR A 300 -10.68 24.79 -33.53
CA THR A 300 -10.98 23.50 -32.92
C THR A 300 -10.76 22.38 -33.92
N VAL A 301 -10.17 21.27 -33.45
CA VAL A 301 -10.19 20.01 -34.19
C VAL A 301 -10.82 18.92 -33.34
N THR A 302 -11.82 18.25 -33.91
CA THR A 302 -12.51 17.11 -33.29
C THR A 302 -12.26 15.89 -34.15
N ILE A 303 -11.76 14.82 -33.56
CA ILE A 303 -11.66 13.52 -34.21
C ILE A 303 -12.60 12.61 -33.45
N SER A 304 -13.55 11.99 -34.15
CA SER A 304 -14.60 11.16 -33.60
C SER A 304 -14.72 9.93 -34.48
N ASP A 305 -14.30 8.78 -33.96
CA ASP A 305 -14.14 7.57 -34.75
C ASP A 305 -13.33 7.84 -36.03
N ALA A 306 -13.91 7.66 -37.22
CA ALA A 306 -13.20 7.87 -38.49
C ALA A 306 -13.32 9.30 -39.03
N ASP A 307 -14.06 10.18 -38.36
CA ASP A 307 -14.36 11.52 -38.86
C ASP A 307 -13.46 12.56 -38.16
N VAL A 308 -12.87 13.45 -38.95
CA VAL A 308 -12.03 14.55 -38.48
C VAL A 308 -12.73 15.85 -38.87
N THR A 309 -13.20 16.63 -37.91
CA THR A 309 -13.75 17.97 -38.13
C THR A 309 -12.75 19.03 -37.73
N LEU A 310 -12.28 19.83 -38.69
CA LEU A 310 -11.39 20.98 -38.45
C LEU A 310 -12.17 22.29 -38.62
N VAL A 311 -12.34 23.04 -37.53
CA VAL A 311 -13.03 24.33 -37.52
C VAL A 311 -12.00 25.44 -37.25
N ALA A 312 -11.78 26.31 -38.22
CA ALA A 312 -10.86 27.45 -38.06
C ALA A 312 -11.53 28.63 -37.32
N ASN A 313 -10.71 29.52 -36.75
CA ASN A 313 -11.20 30.77 -36.17
C ASN A 313 -11.92 31.65 -37.21
N ALA A 314 -12.98 32.35 -36.77
CA ALA A 314 -13.70 33.29 -37.61
C ALA A 314 -12.75 34.39 -38.13
N GLY A 315 -12.69 34.55 -39.45
CA GLY A 315 -11.81 35.52 -40.10
C GLY A 315 -10.43 35.00 -40.53
N ALA A 316 -10.16 33.69 -40.44
CA ALA A 316 -8.96 33.09 -41.02
C ALA A 316 -8.87 33.32 -42.54
N VAL A 317 -7.65 33.47 -43.06
CA VAL A 317 -7.41 33.72 -44.49
C VAL A 317 -7.72 32.46 -45.29
N GLN A 318 -8.76 32.50 -46.12
CA GLN A 318 -9.27 31.36 -46.88
C GLN A 318 -8.17 30.59 -47.65
N GLY A 319 -7.24 31.30 -48.32
CA GLY A 319 -6.15 30.63 -49.05
C GLY A 319 -5.16 29.87 -48.16
N ASN A 320 -4.92 30.31 -46.92
CA ASN A 320 -4.10 29.56 -45.96
C ASN A 320 -4.88 28.37 -45.41
N PHE A 321 -6.17 28.55 -45.14
CA PHE A 321 -7.07 27.50 -44.68
C PHE A 321 -7.17 26.34 -45.68
N ASP A 322 -7.44 26.64 -46.95
CA ASP A 322 -7.57 25.63 -48.02
C ASP A 322 -6.27 24.83 -48.21
N ARG A 323 -5.11 25.49 -48.09
CA ARG A 323 -3.80 24.83 -48.17
C ARG A 323 -3.60 23.85 -47.01
N ILE A 324 -3.80 24.31 -45.77
CA ILE A 324 -3.56 23.49 -44.58
C ILE A 324 -4.56 22.34 -44.50
N ALA A 325 -5.84 22.57 -44.82
CA ALA A 325 -6.84 21.52 -44.92
C ALA A 325 -6.46 20.46 -45.96
N GLY A 326 -6.00 20.87 -47.15
CA GLY A 326 -5.55 19.94 -48.19
C GLY A 326 -4.28 19.18 -47.82
N GLU A 327 -3.31 19.81 -47.15
CA GLU A 327 -2.11 19.12 -46.64
C GLU A 327 -2.46 18.10 -45.56
N LEU A 328 -3.38 18.44 -44.65
CA LEU A 328 -3.89 17.54 -43.63
C LEU A 328 -4.63 16.34 -44.24
N GLU A 329 -5.56 16.57 -45.17
CA GLU A 329 -6.32 15.52 -45.86
C GLU A 329 -5.40 14.50 -46.54
N ASN A 330 -4.32 14.96 -47.17
CA ASN A 330 -3.34 14.09 -47.82
C ASN A 330 -2.40 13.36 -46.84
N ALA A 331 -2.22 13.90 -45.62
CA ALA A 331 -1.35 13.33 -44.61
C ALA A 331 -2.07 12.33 -43.69
N LEU A 332 -3.39 12.49 -43.52
CA LEU A 332 -4.20 11.63 -42.66
C LEU A 332 -4.18 10.16 -43.15
N PRO A 333 -4.21 9.19 -42.22
CA PRO A 333 -4.37 7.78 -42.60
C PRO A 333 -5.67 7.56 -43.39
N GLU A 334 -5.65 6.63 -44.36
CA GLU A 334 -6.75 6.39 -45.32
C GLU A 334 -8.14 6.13 -44.70
N VAL A 335 -8.20 5.68 -43.44
CA VAL A 335 -9.45 5.44 -42.73
C VAL A 335 -10.19 6.73 -42.34
N PHE A 336 -9.49 7.86 -42.27
CA PHE A 336 -10.06 9.11 -41.77
C PHE A 336 -10.61 10.00 -42.88
N ALA A 337 -11.78 10.60 -42.64
CA ALA A 337 -12.38 11.60 -43.51
C ALA A 337 -12.27 12.99 -42.86
N LEU A 338 -11.76 13.98 -43.60
CA LEU A 338 -11.66 15.37 -43.11
C LEU A 338 -12.85 16.21 -43.58
N GLU A 339 -13.56 16.81 -42.63
CA GLU A 339 -14.48 17.92 -42.86
C GLU A 339 -13.85 19.21 -42.33
N ALA A 340 -13.55 20.15 -43.23
CA ALA A 340 -12.95 21.43 -42.88
C ALA A 340 -13.98 22.56 -43.01
N ILE A 341 -14.23 23.28 -41.90
CA ILE A 341 -15.23 24.33 -41.80
C ILE A 341 -14.55 25.68 -41.49
N LEU A 342 -14.82 26.68 -42.31
CA LEU A 342 -14.45 28.08 -42.06
C LEU A 342 -15.71 28.90 -41.75
N PRO A 343 -15.99 29.22 -40.48
CA PRO A 343 -17.19 29.95 -40.09
C PRO A 343 -17.21 31.38 -40.65
N ALA A 344 -18.40 31.86 -41.01
CA ALA A 344 -18.61 33.26 -41.34
C ALA A 344 -18.55 34.13 -40.06
N ALA A 345 -18.04 35.37 -40.17
CA ALA A 345 -17.96 36.28 -39.04
C ALA A 345 -19.36 36.55 -38.43
N PRO A 346 -19.49 36.55 -37.10
CA PRO A 346 -20.79 36.71 -36.44
C PRO A 346 -21.42 38.07 -36.74
N THR A 347 -22.69 38.08 -37.14
CA THR A 347 -23.51 39.30 -37.28
C THR A 347 -24.09 39.70 -35.92
N ALA A 348 -23.72 40.89 -35.43
CA ALA A 348 -24.24 41.45 -34.18
C ALA A 348 -25.75 41.74 -34.26
N GLY A 349 -26.55 40.92 -33.58
CA GLY A 349 -27.96 41.19 -33.30
C GLY A 349 -28.12 41.89 -31.94
N ASN A 350 -28.91 42.97 -31.90
CA ASN A 350 -29.12 43.83 -30.72
C ASN A 350 -30.16 43.31 -29.69
N GLU A 351 -30.51 42.02 -29.73
CA GLU A 351 -31.30 41.36 -28.68
C GLU A 351 -30.48 40.23 -28.09
N GLY A 352 -30.34 40.21 -26.76
CA GLY A 352 -29.62 39.13 -26.06
C GLY A 352 -30.21 37.77 -26.46
N PRO A 353 -29.36 36.78 -26.80
CA PRO A 353 -29.81 35.51 -27.33
C PRO A 353 -30.78 34.83 -26.35
N PRO A 354 -31.78 34.09 -26.85
CA PRO A 354 -32.57 33.24 -25.97
C PRO A 354 -31.63 32.27 -25.25
N GLN A 355 -31.63 32.28 -23.92
CA GLN A 355 -30.78 31.42 -23.11
C GLN A 355 -31.58 30.48 -22.22
N PHE A 356 -31.03 29.29 -21.99
CA PHE A 356 -31.44 28.37 -20.93
C PHE A 356 -30.23 28.15 -20.02
N VAL A 357 -30.41 28.30 -18.71
CA VAL A 357 -29.34 28.14 -17.71
C VAL A 357 -29.77 27.09 -16.71
N ALA A 358 -28.91 26.10 -16.51
CA ALA A 358 -29.01 25.12 -15.45
C ALA A 358 -27.86 25.32 -14.46
N THR A 359 -28.13 25.21 -13.16
CA THR A 359 -27.11 25.35 -12.12
C THR A 359 -27.29 24.25 -11.09
N LEU A 360 -26.18 23.59 -10.72
CA LEU A 360 -26.09 22.62 -9.63
C LEU A 360 -25.21 23.23 -8.55
N SER A 361 -25.80 23.49 -7.38
CA SER A 361 -25.06 24.00 -6.22
C SER A 361 -24.28 22.89 -5.51
N PRO A 362 -23.24 23.22 -4.72
CA PRO A 362 -22.53 22.27 -3.87
C PRO A 362 -23.44 21.54 -2.87
N GLU A 363 -24.55 22.15 -2.46
CA GLU A 363 -25.54 21.56 -1.57
C GLU A 363 -26.51 20.59 -2.28
N GLY A 364 -26.40 20.43 -3.60
CA GLY A 364 -27.23 19.54 -4.40
C GLY A 364 -28.54 20.15 -4.91
N LEU A 365 -28.79 21.45 -4.69
CA LEU A 365 -29.93 22.16 -5.30
C LEU A 365 -29.71 22.37 -6.80
N VAL A 366 -30.73 22.05 -7.60
CA VAL A 366 -30.73 22.22 -9.05
C VAL A 366 -31.69 23.35 -9.44
N GLN A 367 -31.20 24.34 -10.16
CA GLN A 367 -32.00 25.46 -10.65
C GLN A 367 -32.00 25.49 -12.17
N LEU A 368 -33.18 25.44 -12.77
CA LEU A 368 -33.38 25.43 -14.21
C LEU A 368 -34.17 26.68 -14.62
N ARG A 369 -33.56 27.55 -15.44
CA ARG A 369 -34.10 28.87 -15.78
C ARG A 369 -33.98 29.14 -17.27
N GLY A 370 -34.84 30.01 -17.78
CA GLY A 370 -34.72 30.53 -19.14
C GLY A 370 -35.84 30.11 -20.08
N ARG A 371 -35.54 30.03 -21.38
CA ARG A 371 -36.54 29.87 -22.45
C ARG A 371 -36.65 28.41 -22.90
N VAL A 372 -37.89 27.93 -23.07
CA VAL A 372 -38.20 26.60 -23.61
C VAL A 372 -39.18 26.70 -24.78
N SER A 373 -39.14 25.76 -25.72
CA SER A 373 -39.90 25.82 -26.98
C SER A 373 -41.36 25.39 -26.85
N SER A 374 -41.71 24.67 -25.78
CA SER A 374 -43.08 24.18 -25.56
C SER A 374 -43.28 23.74 -24.11
N GLU A 375 -44.55 23.60 -23.70
CA GLU A 375 -44.92 23.01 -22.41
C GLU A 375 -44.49 21.53 -22.30
N LEU A 376 -44.48 20.82 -23.44
CA LEU A 376 -43.98 19.44 -23.51
C LEU A 376 -42.49 19.39 -23.19
N LEU A 377 -41.67 20.28 -23.77
CA LEU A 377 -40.26 20.36 -23.43
C LEU A 377 -40.08 20.72 -21.96
N ASN A 378 -40.88 21.66 -21.44
CA ASN A 378 -40.79 22.10 -20.05
C ASN A 378 -40.93 20.91 -19.06
N SER A 379 -42.01 20.14 -19.21
CA SER A 379 -42.25 18.93 -18.42
C SER A 379 -41.23 17.82 -18.68
N THR A 380 -40.73 17.69 -19.91
CA THR A 380 -39.68 16.71 -20.24
C THR A 380 -38.39 17.05 -19.50
N VAL A 381 -37.98 18.31 -19.49
CA VAL A 381 -36.77 18.80 -18.81
C VAL A 381 -36.89 18.59 -17.29
N GLU A 382 -38.04 18.91 -16.71
CA GLU A 382 -38.31 18.69 -15.28
C GLU A 382 -38.21 17.20 -14.89
N ASN A 383 -38.88 16.32 -15.64
CA ASN A 383 -38.83 14.89 -15.40
C ASN A 383 -37.42 14.30 -15.64
N PHE A 384 -36.74 14.79 -16.68
CA PHE A 384 -35.39 14.35 -17.00
C PHE A 384 -34.38 14.78 -15.92
N ALA A 385 -34.47 16.02 -15.46
CA ALA A 385 -33.67 16.50 -14.33
C ALA A 385 -33.97 15.69 -13.06
N SER A 386 -35.25 15.41 -12.77
CA SER A 386 -35.64 14.58 -11.61
C SER A 386 -35.05 13.17 -11.69
N ALA A 387 -34.99 12.59 -12.88
CA ALA A 387 -34.37 11.29 -13.09
C ALA A 387 -32.84 11.31 -12.92
N LYS A 388 -32.18 12.40 -13.33
CA LYS A 388 -30.70 12.54 -13.27
C LYS A 388 -30.19 12.91 -11.89
N PHE A 389 -30.91 13.77 -11.16
CA PHE A 389 -30.46 14.34 -9.87
C PHE A 389 -31.21 13.77 -8.65
N GLY A 390 -32.15 12.84 -8.84
CA GLY A 390 -32.86 12.17 -7.75
C GLY A 390 -33.75 13.13 -6.95
N SER A 391 -33.70 13.03 -5.61
CA SER A 391 -34.49 13.86 -4.68
C SER A 391 -33.92 15.27 -4.47
N ALA A 392 -33.06 15.75 -5.38
CA ALA A 392 -32.59 17.13 -5.36
C ALA A 392 -33.78 18.09 -5.38
N ASP A 393 -33.70 19.17 -4.61
CA ASP A 393 -34.67 20.26 -4.66
C ASP A 393 -34.51 20.99 -6.02
N ILE A 394 -35.28 20.53 -7.00
CA ILE A 394 -35.30 21.08 -8.36
C ILE A 394 -36.23 22.29 -8.39
N SER A 395 -35.68 23.45 -8.72
CA SER A 395 -36.43 24.68 -8.93
C SER A 395 -36.51 25.02 -10.41
N MET A 396 -37.72 24.98 -10.96
CA MET A 396 -38.03 25.37 -12.33
C MET A 396 -38.50 26.83 -12.39
N ALA A 397 -37.82 27.65 -13.17
CA ALA A 397 -38.22 29.02 -13.50
C ALA A 397 -38.02 29.31 -15.01
N THR A 398 -38.52 28.38 -15.82
CA THR A 398 -38.55 28.45 -17.28
C THR A 398 -39.77 29.22 -17.79
N ARG A 399 -39.70 29.71 -19.03
CA ARG A 399 -40.82 30.34 -19.75
C ARG A 399 -40.90 29.81 -21.16
N VAL A 400 -42.11 29.46 -21.59
CA VAL A 400 -42.36 29.00 -22.96
C VAL A 400 -42.35 30.18 -23.91
N VAL A 401 -41.56 30.09 -24.99
CA VAL A 401 -41.47 31.11 -26.05
C VAL A 401 -41.36 30.46 -27.43
N ASP A 402 -41.92 31.14 -28.43
CA ASP A 402 -41.81 30.74 -29.83
C ASP A 402 -40.53 31.28 -30.49
N GLY A 403 -40.14 30.73 -31.64
CA GLY A 403 -39.01 31.23 -32.45
C GLY A 403 -37.63 30.73 -32.01
N LEU A 404 -37.58 29.67 -31.19
CA LEU A 404 -36.32 28.99 -30.83
C LEU A 404 -35.84 28.06 -31.96
N PRO A 405 -34.52 27.80 -32.07
CA PRO A 405 -33.97 26.88 -33.07
C PRO A 405 -34.57 25.47 -32.96
N GLY A 406 -34.63 24.74 -34.09
CA GLY A 406 -35.15 23.37 -34.11
C GLY A 406 -34.36 22.39 -33.22
N SER A 407 -33.07 22.62 -33.01
CA SER A 407 -32.20 21.83 -32.13
C SER A 407 -32.27 22.21 -30.65
N TRP A 408 -33.07 23.23 -30.28
CA TRP A 408 -33.12 23.76 -28.91
C TRP A 408 -33.46 22.68 -27.87
N SER A 409 -34.44 21.82 -28.15
CA SER A 409 -34.84 20.75 -27.24
C SER A 409 -33.70 19.78 -26.93
N ILE A 410 -32.92 19.40 -27.95
CA ILE A 410 -31.79 18.48 -27.82
C ILE A 410 -30.68 19.15 -27.02
N ARG A 411 -30.37 20.41 -27.31
CA ARG A 411 -29.35 21.20 -26.58
C ARG A 411 -29.67 21.35 -25.10
N VAL A 412 -30.93 21.65 -24.77
CA VAL A 412 -31.36 21.78 -23.37
C VAL A 412 -31.21 20.45 -22.63
N LEU A 413 -31.66 19.34 -23.22
CA LEU A 413 -31.54 18.02 -22.59
C LEU A 413 -30.08 17.57 -22.47
N ALA A 414 -29.26 17.77 -23.50
CA ALA A 414 -27.83 17.49 -23.47
C ALA A 414 -27.12 18.33 -22.40
N GLY A 415 -27.49 19.61 -22.24
CA GLY A 415 -26.95 20.47 -21.19
C GLY A 415 -27.31 20.00 -19.78
N VAL A 416 -28.56 19.57 -19.55
CA VAL A 416 -28.98 19.01 -18.25
C VAL A 416 -28.24 17.69 -17.96
N GLU A 417 -28.03 16.85 -18.97
CA GLU A 417 -27.27 15.63 -18.83
C GLU A 417 -25.78 15.90 -18.55
N ALA A 418 -25.17 16.87 -19.23
CA ALA A 418 -23.80 17.30 -18.96
C ALA A 418 -23.63 17.81 -17.52
N LEU A 419 -24.59 18.60 -17.01
CA LEU A 419 -24.58 19.05 -15.62
C LEU A 419 -24.60 17.88 -14.61
N SER A 420 -25.24 16.75 -14.97
CA SER A 420 -25.29 15.55 -14.11
C SER A 420 -23.95 14.82 -13.96
N LYS A 421 -22.95 15.18 -14.77
CA LYS A 421 -21.58 14.68 -14.68
C LYS A 421 -20.70 15.50 -13.73
N LEU A 422 -21.23 16.60 -13.20
CA LEU A 422 -20.53 17.49 -12.30
C LEU A 422 -21.02 17.30 -10.86
N SER A 423 -20.13 17.54 -9.90
CA SER A 423 -20.49 17.62 -8.49
C SER A 423 -21.15 18.96 -8.15
N ASN A 424 -20.74 20.03 -8.82
CA ASN A 424 -21.36 21.36 -8.80
C ASN A 424 -20.93 22.15 -10.04
N GLY A 425 -21.76 23.08 -10.51
CA GLY A 425 -21.46 23.84 -11.71
C GLY A 425 -22.68 24.49 -12.35
N SER A 426 -22.52 24.92 -13.60
CA SER A 426 -23.56 25.53 -14.40
C SER A 426 -23.43 25.16 -15.87
N VAL A 427 -24.56 25.11 -16.56
CA VAL A 427 -24.64 24.98 -18.00
C VAL A 427 -25.45 26.13 -18.56
N THR A 428 -24.90 26.81 -19.55
CA THR A 428 -25.59 27.85 -20.32
C THR A 428 -25.77 27.38 -21.75
N VAL A 429 -27.01 27.35 -22.22
CA VAL A 429 -27.39 26.96 -23.57
C VAL A 429 -27.87 28.19 -24.33
N GLU A 430 -27.23 28.45 -25.46
CA GLU A 430 -27.55 29.52 -26.41
C GLU A 430 -27.81 28.91 -27.81
N PRO A 431 -28.37 29.67 -28.78
CA PRO A 431 -28.75 29.11 -30.08
C PRO A 431 -27.64 28.41 -30.84
N GLY A 432 -26.40 28.89 -30.70
CA GLY A 432 -25.22 28.34 -31.37
C GLY A 432 -24.13 27.82 -30.45
N ASN A 433 -24.30 27.89 -29.12
CA ASN A 433 -23.24 27.54 -28.18
C ASN A 433 -23.80 26.86 -26.92
N ILE A 434 -23.02 25.96 -26.32
CA ILE A 434 -23.25 25.43 -24.98
C ILE A 434 -21.99 25.61 -24.15
N VAL A 435 -22.11 26.26 -22.99
CA VAL A 435 -21.00 26.45 -22.05
C VAL A 435 -21.27 25.64 -20.79
N VAL A 436 -20.42 24.66 -20.51
CA VAL A 436 -20.44 23.83 -19.31
C VAL A 436 -19.27 24.23 -18.42
N ARG A 437 -19.55 24.63 -17.17
CA ARG A 437 -18.51 24.98 -16.19
C ARG A 437 -18.76 24.32 -14.85
N GLY A 438 -17.72 23.81 -14.19
CA GLY A 438 -17.86 23.35 -12.80
C GLY A 438 -16.75 22.45 -12.30
N ASN A 439 -17.03 21.79 -11.17
CA ASN A 439 -16.10 20.91 -10.48
C ASN A 439 -16.61 19.46 -10.53
N SER A 440 -15.68 18.52 -10.65
CA SER A 440 -15.99 17.09 -10.56
C SER A 440 -14.97 16.34 -9.72
N GLY A 441 -15.42 15.29 -9.05
CA GLY A 441 -14.58 14.27 -8.41
C GLY A 441 -14.08 13.20 -9.39
N SER A 442 -14.45 13.24 -10.67
CA SER A 442 -13.93 12.35 -11.71
C SER A 442 -12.89 13.06 -12.56
N GLN A 443 -11.73 12.43 -12.77
CA GLN A 443 -10.64 13.00 -13.58
C GLN A 443 -10.98 13.08 -15.08
N ASP A 444 -11.84 12.19 -15.61
CA ASP A 444 -12.27 12.17 -17.01
C ASP A 444 -13.61 12.89 -17.24
N ALA A 445 -14.12 13.64 -16.25
CA ALA A 445 -15.45 14.25 -16.33
C ALA A 445 -15.61 15.19 -17.54
N GLY A 446 -14.59 16.00 -17.85
CA GLY A 446 -14.58 16.86 -19.03
C GLY A 446 -14.66 16.05 -20.32
N GLY A 447 -13.87 14.97 -20.43
CA GLY A 447 -13.89 14.06 -21.58
C GLY A 447 -15.23 13.33 -21.77
N GLU A 448 -15.85 12.88 -20.67
CA GLU A 448 -17.20 12.31 -20.69
C GLU A 448 -18.25 13.30 -21.18
N ILE A 449 -18.22 14.54 -20.68
CA ILE A 449 -19.14 15.60 -21.10
C ILE A 449 -18.94 15.92 -22.58
N THR A 450 -17.70 16.05 -23.04
CA THR A 450 -17.38 16.31 -24.45
C THR A 450 -17.89 15.20 -25.37
N ARG A 451 -17.66 13.91 -25.02
CA ARG A 451 -18.19 12.77 -25.79
C ARG A 451 -19.72 12.79 -25.84
N LEU A 452 -20.37 13.04 -24.71
CA LEU A 452 -21.82 13.16 -24.61
C LEU A 452 -22.36 14.28 -25.53
N LEU A 453 -21.75 15.47 -25.49
CA LEU A 453 -22.19 16.60 -26.32
C LEU A 453 -22.01 16.30 -27.82
N ILE A 454 -20.89 15.68 -28.21
CA ILE A 454 -20.67 15.28 -29.61
C ILE A 454 -21.68 14.24 -30.06
N GLU A 455 -21.97 13.21 -29.26
CA GLU A 455 -22.96 12.19 -29.58
C GLU A 455 -24.37 12.79 -29.77
N LYS A 456 -24.73 13.80 -28.97
CA LYS A 456 -26.08 14.40 -29.01
C LYS A 456 -26.23 15.53 -30.02
N LEU A 457 -25.18 16.32 -30.25
CA LEU A 457 -25.24 17.56 -31.02
C LEU A 457 -24.55 17.46 -32.38
N GLY A 458 -23.55 16.60 -32.50
CA GLY A 458 -22.68 16.49 -33.67
C GLY A 458 -21.31 17.13 -33.45
N GLU A 459 -20.35 16.74 -34.28
CA GLU A 459 -18.92 17.05 -34.14
C GLU A 459 -18.59 18.51 -34.48
N ALA A 460 -19.33 19.09 -35.42
CA ALA A 460 -19.16 20.46 -35.91
C ALA A 460 -19.77 21.54 -35.02
N GLU A 461 -20.47 21.16 -33.95
CA GLU A 461 -21.15 22.11 -33.07
C GLU A 461 -20.17 22.81 -32.11
N GLU A 462 -20.44 24.09 -31.84
CA GLU A 462 -19.66 24.92 -30.93
C GLU A 462 -20.16 24.73 -29.49
N PHE A 463 -19.22 24.39 -28.59
CA PHE A 463 -19.43 24.27 -27.16
C PHE A 463 -18.10 24.43 -26.41
N GLU A 464 -18.19 24.82 -25.14
CA GLU A 464 -17.07 25.03 -24.23
C GLU A 464 -17.27 24.16 -22.98
N VAL A 465 -16.25 23.36 -22.62
CA VAL A 465 -16.27 22.53 -21.41
C VAL A 465 -15.09 22.93 -20.51
N ASP A 466 -15.40 23.63 -19.41
CA ASP A 466 -14.42 24.04 -18.40
C ASP A 466 -14.71 23.31 -17.08
N VAL A 467 -14.06 22.16 -16.92
CA VAL A 467 -14.28 21.27 -15.77
C VAL A 467 -13.00 21.06 -15.01
N THR A 468 -13.03 21.38 -13.71
CA THR A 468 -11.89 21.21 -12.81
C THR A 468 -12.04 19.96 -11.96
N TYR A 469 -11.01 19.11 -11.93
CA TYR A 469 -10.93 18.00 -10.98
C TYR A 469 -10.62 18.52 -9.58
N VAL A 470 -11.42 18.10 -8.60
CA VAL A 470 -11.22 18.41 -7.18
C VAL A 470 -11.16 17.12 -6.41
N GLU A 471 -9.99 16.80 -5.84
CA GLU A 471 -9.74 15.57 -5.09
C GLU A 471 -10.70 15.38 -3.90
N ALA A 472 -11.10 16.46 -3.22
CA ALA A 472 -12.06 16.40 -2.12
C ALA A 472 -13.49 16.01 -2.56
N LEU A 473 -13.80 16.04 -3.86
CA LEU A 473 -15.07 15.59 -4.42
C LEU A 473 -15.00 14.14 -4.93
N ASP A 474 -13.81 13.56 -4.98
CA ASP A 474 -13.59 12.16 -5.37
C ASP A 474 -14.05 11.25 -4.21
N PRO A 475 -15.03 10.36 -4.43
CA PRO A 475 -15.61 9.54 -3.36
C PRO A 475 -14.62 8.57 -2.71
N ILE A 476 -13.47 8.31 -3.35
CA ILE A 476 -12.45 7.37 -2.90
C ILE A 476 -11.24 8.12 -2.33
N ALA A 477 -10.75 9.13 -3.07
CA ALA A 477 -9.59 9.91 -2.66
C ALA A 477 -9.91 10.87 -1.50
N ALA A 478 -11.15 11.38 -1.38
CA ALA A 478 -11.56 12.27 -0.30
C ALA A 478 -11.71 11.59 1.07
N LEU A 479 -11.59 10.26 1.15
CA LEU A 479 -11.73 9.53 2.41
C LEU A 479 -10.48 9.75 3.29
N PRO A 480 -10.65 10.13 4.57
CA PRO A 480 -9.56 10.55 5.45
C PRO A 480 -8.54 9.43 5.74
N THR A 481 -7.29 9.82 5.94
CA THR A 481 -6.18 8.94 6.39
C THR A 481 -6.37 8.48 7.84
N LYS A 482 -5.58 7.49 8.29
CA LYS A 482 -5.67 6.97 9.67
C LYS A 482 -5.37 8.09 10.68
N GLU A 483 -4.40 8.93 10.35
CA GLU A 483 -3.91 10.04 11.15
C GLU A 483 -4.92 11.20 11.20
N GLU A 484 -5.51 11.57 10.07
CA GLU A 484 -6.56 12.62 10.00
C GLU A 484 -7.83 12.19 10.74
N CYS A 485 -8.17 10.90 10.66
CA CYS A 485 -9.26 10.33 11.44
C CYS A 485 -9.02 10.42 12.94
N LEU A 486 -7.83 10.02 13.41
CA LEU A 486 -7.48 10.15 14.81
C LEU A 486 -7.51 11.62 15.25
N ALA A 487 -6.92 12.53 14.46
CA ALA A 487 -6.92 13.96 14.75
C ALA A 487 -8.33 14.53 14.86
N SER A 488 -9.28 14.07 14.03
CA SER A 488 -10.69 14.47 14.10
C SER A 488 -11.36 14.00 15.39
N ILE A 489 -11.07 12.78 15.86
CA ILE A 489 -11.56 12.25 17.13
C ILE A 489 -10.96 13.04 18.31
N THR A 490 -9.66 13.32 18.27
CA THR A 490 -8.96 14.13 19.27
C THR A 490 -9.55 15.53 19.34
N ALA A 491 -9.79 16.19 18.19
CA ALA A 491 -10.40 17.52 18.17
C ALA A 491 -11.80 17.53 18.81
N VAL A 492 -12.63 16.49 18.58
CA VAL A 492 -13.94 16.37 19.22
C VAL A 492 -13.82 16.19 20.73
N THR A 493 -12.88 15.36 21.18
CA THR A 493 -12.69 15.02 22.61
C THR A 493 -11.99 16.12 23.41
N GLU A 494 -11.14 16.93 22.77
CA GLU A 494 -10.55 18.14 23.34
C GLU A 494 -11.59 19.26 23.47
N ALA A 495 -12.45 19.44 22.46
CA ALA A 495 -13.50 20.45 22.48
C ALA A 495 -14.62 20.12 23.48
N ARG A 496 -14.97 18.83 23.61
CA ARG A 496 -16.01 18.32 24.51
C ARG A 496 -15.57 17.01 25.14
N LYS A 497 -15.49 16.98 26.47
CA LYS A 497 -15.08 15.78 27.21
C LYS A 497 -16.23 14.78 27.34
N ILE A 498 -15.89 13.49 27.27
CA ILE A 498 -16.81 12.41 27.61
C ILE A 498 -16.97 12.36 29.14
N THR A 499 -18.10 12.86 29.64
CA THR A 499 -18.40 12.91 31.07
C THR A 499 -19.17 11.68 31.55
N PHE A 500 -18.97 11.32 32.82
CA PHE A 500 -19.62 10.19 33.49
C PHE A 500 -20.39 10.64 34.73
N GLU A 501 -21.41 9.88 35.13
CA GLU A 501 -22.08 10.11 36.41
C GLU A 501 -21.10 9.96 37.60
N PRO A 502 -21.34 10.68 38.72
CA PRO A 502 -20.43 10.66 39.87
C PRO A 502 -20.15 9.24 40.37
N SER A 503 -18.87 8.90 40.53
CA SER A 503 -18.40 7.56 40.96
C SER A 503 -18.92 6.39 40.11
N SER A 504 -19.29 6.65 38.85
CA SER A 504 -19.85 5.67 37.94
C SER A 504 -19.09 5.62 36.60
N ALA A 505 -19.31 4.52 35.88
CA ALA A 505 -18.95 4.33 34.47
C ALA A 505 -20.13 4.62 33.52
N THR A 506 -21.29 5.01 34.04
CA THR A 506 -22.43 5.45 33.23
C THR A 506 -22.09 6.77 32.53
N ILE A 507 -22.13 6.77 31.19
CA ILE A 507 -21.91 7.97 30.37
C ILE A 507 -23.09 8.92 30.56
N ALA A 508 -22.81 10.18 30.91
CA ALA A 508 -23.84 11.18 31.10
C ALA A 508 -24.49 11.58 29.76
N GLY A 509 -25.70 12.16 29.81
CA GLY A 509 -26.50 12.48 28.62
C GLY A 509 -25.77 13.30 27.54
N GLU A 510 -24.93 14.26 27.94
CA GLU A 510 -24.12 15.06 27.00
C GLU A 510 -22.98 14.24 26.35
N GLY A 511 -22.42 13.27 27.08
CA GLY A 511 -21.41 12.34 26.57
C GLY A 511 -21.91 11.42 25.47
N ALA A 512 -23.23 11.12 25.44
CA ALA A 512 -23.84 10.33 24.38
C ALA A 512 -23.84 11.05 23.01
N GLY A 513 -23.91 12.39 23.00
CA GLY A 513 -23.80 13.18 21.77
C GLY A 513 -22.38 13.15 21.20
N ILE A 514 -21.38 13.25 22.06
CA ILE A 514 -19.96 13.15 21.68
C ILE A 514 -19.66 11.77 21.07
N LEU A 515 -20.22 10.70 21.65
CA LEU A 515 -20.11 9.36 21.05
C LEU A 515 -20.80 9.24 19.69
N ASN A 516 -21.86 10.01 19.41
CA ASN A 516 -22.45 10.04 18.07
C ASN A 516 -21.49 10.69 17.08
N ASP A 517 -20.90 11.82 17.45
CA ASP A 517 -19.95 12.55 16.59
C ASP A 517 -18.70 11.70 16.31
N ILE A 518 -18.15 11.04 17.34
CA ILE A 518 -17.04 10.09 17.18
C ILE A 518 -17.45 8.92 16.29
N ALA A 519 -18.66 8.37 16.47
CA ALA A 519 -19.14 7.29 15.61
C ALA A 519 -19.32 7.73 14.14
N GLU A 520 -19.80 8.94 13.89
CA GLU A 520 -19.92 9.50 12.52
C GLU A 520 -18.57 9.73 11.85
N ILE A 521 -17.55 10.11 12.62
CA ILE A 521 -16.16 10.19 12.14
C ILE A 521 -15.68 8.77 11.82
N LEU A 522 -15.79 7.84 12.77
CA LEU A 522 -15.33 6.46 12.62
C LEU A 522 -16.04 5.69 11.50
N GLN A 523 -17.28 6.04 11.15
CA GLN A 523 -17.99 5.47 9.99
C GLN A 523 -17.42 5.91 8.64
N ARG A 524 -16.79 7.09 8.58
CA ARG A 524 -16.10 7.63 7.40
C ARG A 524 -14.62 7.23 7.36
N CYS A 525 -14.10 6.73 8.46
CA CYS A 525 -12.74 6.27 8.62
C CYS A 525 -12.56 4.80 8.22
N ALA A 526 -11.34 4.43 7.86
CA ALA A 526 -10.96 3.04 7.62
C ALA A 526 -11.03 2.19 8.92
N ASN A 527 -10.76 0.90 8.81
CA ASN A 527 -10.67 0.01 9.97
C ASN A 527 -9.44 0.39 10.83
N LEU A 528 -9.63 1.28 11.80
CA LEU A 528 -8.57 1.76 12.69
C LEU A 528 -8.32 0.72 13.79
N ARG A 529 -7.04 0.59 14.20
CA ARG A 529 -6.67 -0.11 15.43
C ARG A 529 -6.48 0.96 16.49
N ILE A 530 -7.43 1.06 17.41
CA ILE A 530 -7.50 2.16 18.38
C ILE A 530 -7.38 1.63 19.79
N GLU A 531 -6.54 2.26 20.61
CA GLU A 531 -6.61 2.12 22.05
C GLU A 531 -7.45 3.26 22.64
N ILE A 532 -8.38 2.90 23.52
CA ILE A 532 -9.22 3.80 24.29
C ILE A 532 -8.66 3.80 25.72
N ALA A 533 -7.92 4.86 26.04
CA ALA A 533 -7.23 5.01 27.32
C ALA A 533 -8.10 5.82 28.30
N GLY A 534 -8.41 5.24 29.45
CA GLY A 534 -9.18 5.90 30.51
C GLY A 534 -8.29 6.40 31.65
N TYR A 535 -8.51 7.64 32.10
CA TYR A 535 -7.78 8.26 33.22
C TYR A 535 -8.73 8.82 34.27
N THR A 536 -8.30 8.80 35.53
CA THR A 536 -8.97 9.41 36.69
C THR A 536 -8.11 10.53 37.29
N ASP A 537 -8.68 11.27 38.24
CA ASP A 537 -7.90 12.13 39.11
C ASP A 537 -7.26 11.31 40.24
N SER A 538 -6.50 11.98 41.12
CA SER A 538 -5.83 11.36 42.26
C SER A 538 -6.73 11.14 43.49
N GLN A 539 -8.05 11.26 43.36
CA GLN A 539 -8.97 11.12 44.50
C GLN A 539 -9.44 9.67 44.61
N GLY A 540 -9.23 9.05 45.77
CA GLY A 540 -9.62 7.66 46.02
C GLY A 540 -8.42 6.77 46.27
N SER A 541 -8.63 5.46 46.20
CA SER A 541 -7.54 4.48 46.24
C SER A 541 -7.08 4.16 44.82
N GLU A 542 -5.79 3.93 44.63
CA GLU A 542 -5.17 3.54 43.35
C GLU A 542 -5.92 2.38 42.67
N ASP A 543 -6.18 1.28 43.39
CA ASP A 543 -6.97 0.13 42.90
C ASP A 543 -8.40 0.50 42.48
N GLY A 544 -8.98 1.52 43.12
CA GLY A 544 -10.31 2.03 42.82
C GLY A 544 -10.30 2.83 41.53
N ASN A 545 -9.31 3.70 41.38
CA ASN A 545 -9.05 4.51 40.21
C ASN A 545 -8.71 3.66 38.97
N GLN A 546 -7.89 2.63 39.14
CA GLN A 546 -7.57 1.67 38.09
C GLN A 546 -8.82 0.93 37.58
N ARG A 547 -9.66 0.46 38.50
CA ARG A 547 -10.90 -0.24 38.12
C ARG A 547 -11.92 0.70 37.46
N LEU A 548 -12.06 1.92 37.98
CA LEU A 548 -12.99 2.91 37.46
C LEU A 548 -12.59 3.41 36.07
N SER A 549 -11.31 3.68 35.84
CA SER A 549 -10.80 4.05 34.51
C SER A 549 -11.02 2.95 33.47
N GLN A 550 -10.77 1.68 33.83
CA GLN A 550 -11.03 0.54 32.94
C GLN A 550 -12.51 0.45 32.58
N GLN A 551 -13.40 0.50 33.58
CA GLN A 551 -14.84 0.44 33.35
C GLN A 551 -15.35 1.58 32.47
N ARG A 552 -14.75 2.77 32.59
CA ARG A 552 -15.07 3.93 31.74
C ARG A 552 -14.61 3.72 30.30
N ALA A 553 -13.39 3.23 30.10
CA ALA A 553 -12.90 2.89 28.76
C ALA A 553 -13.77 1.81 28.09
N ASP A 554 -14.18 0.79 28.84
CA ASP A 554 -15.10 -0.26 28.38
C ASP A 554 -16.47 0.31 28.02
N ALA A 555 -17.01 1.22 28.84
CA ALA A 555 -18.28 1.88 28.57
C ALA A 555 -18.25 2.73 27.28
N VAL A 556 -17.12 3.38 26.97
CA VAL A 556 -16.92 4.08 25.70
C VAL A 556 -16.88 3.10 24.53
N LEU A 557 -16.13 2.00 24.66
CA LEU A 557 -16.04 0.94 23.64
C LEU A 557 -17.43 0.36 23.32
N ASP A 558 -18.18 -0.01 24.35
CA ASP A 558 -19.56 -0.51 24.20
C ASP A 558 -20.50 0.54 23.62
N GLY A 559 -20.32 1.80 24.02
CA GLY A 559 -21.05 2.94 23.48
C GLY A 559 -20.88 3.09 21.96
N LEU A 560 -19.66 2.90 21.46
CA LEU A 560 -19.37 2.91 20.01
C LEU A 560 -19.92 1.65 19.31
N ARG A 561 -19.86 0.49 19.97
CA ARG A 561 -20.42 -0.77 19.45
C ARG A 561 -21.92 -0.68 19.20
N VAL A 562 -22.68 -0.09 20.14
CA VAL A 562 -24.12 0.14 19.99
C VAL A 562 -24.44 1.02 18.78
N ARG A 563 -23.52 1.94 18.43
CA ARG A 563 -23.61 2.81 17.25
C ARG A 563 -23.13 2.16 15.95
N ARG A 564 -22.95 0.83 15.97
CA ARG A 564 -22.52 0.00 14.84
C ARG A 564 -21.12 0.33 14.32
N VAL A 565 -20.26 0.90 15.16
CA VAL A 565 -18.83 1.02 14.84
C VAL A 565 -18.21 -0.39 14.92
N PRO A 566 -17.42 -0.83 13.92
CA PRO A 566 -16.70 -2.10 13.99
C PRO A 566 -15.52 -1.98 14.96
N VAL A 567 -15.75 -2.37 16.23
CA VAL A 567 -14.78 -2.24 17.33
C VAL A 567 -13.87 -3.46 17.52
N SER A 568 -13.84 -4.41 16.58
CA SER A 568 -13.05 -5.65 16.72
C SER A 568 -11.54 -5.41 16.81
N SER A 569 -11.07 -4.29 16.27
CA SER A 569 -9.68 -3.85 16.28
C SER A 569 -9.36 -2.86 17.41
N PHE A 570 -10.31 -2.62 18.32
CA PHE A 570 -10.17 -1.63 19.39
C PHE A 570 -9.79 -2.32 20.70
N ARG A 571 -9.00 -1.64 21.53
CA ARG A 571 -8.60 -2.08 22.86
C ARG A 571 -8.99 -1.01 23.88
N SER A 572 -9.58 -1.38 25.01
CA SER A 572 -9.85 -0.46 26.13
C SER A 572 -8.87 -0.73 27.26
N VAL A 573 -8.21 0.31 27.76
CA VAL A 573 -7.23 0.22 28.86
C VAL A 573 -7.49 1.32 29.87
N GLY A 574 -7.66 0.96 31.14
CA GLY A 574 -7.65 1.90 32.26
C GLY A 574 -6.22 2.15 32.74
N TYR A 575 -5.87 3.42 32.97
CA TYR A 575 -4.57 3.83 33.52
C TYR A 575 -4.67 4.42 34.92
N GLY A 576 -5.88 4.46 35.51
CA GLY A 576 -6.12 5.05 36.81
C GLY A 576 -5.67 6.51 36.86
N GLU A 577 -4.93 6.87 37.90
CA GLU A 577 -4.41 8.22 38.12
C GLU A 577 -3.01 8.46 37.50
N ALA A 578 -2.49 7.50 36.72
CA ALA A 578 -1.21 7.64 36.04
C ALA A 578 -1.26 8.74 34.97
N ASN A 579 -0.10 9.32 34.66
CA ASN A 579 0.07 10.35 33.62
C ASN A 579 -0.93 11.53 33.75
N PRO A 580 -0.89 12.28 34.86
CA PRO A 580 -1.72 13.49 35.02
C PRO A 580 -1.27 14.57 34.03
N ILE A 581 -2.23 15.22 33.38
CA ILE A 581 -1.99 16.31 32.43
C ILE A 581 -2.16 17.69 33.07
N ALA A 582 -2.69 17.74 34.29
CA ALA A 582 -2.87 18.95 35.08
C ALA A 582 -2.71 18.68 36.59
N ASP A 583 -2.61 19.76 37.36
CA ASP A 583 -2.42 19.71 38.80
C ASP A 583 -3.65 19.16 39.55
N ASN A 584 -3.48 18.04 40.26
CA ASN A 584 -4.53 17.39 41.04
C ASN A 584 -4.96 18.17 42.30
N GLU A 585 -4.23 19.21 42.71
CA GLU A 585 -4.61 20.04 43.86
C GLU A 585 -5.81 20.94 43.55
N THR A 586 -5.97 21.35 42.28
CA THR A 586 -7.07 22.22 41.83
C THR A 586 -8.30 21.42 41.37
N ALA A 587 -9.50 21.99 41.51
CA ALA A 587 -10.71 21.33 41.03
C ALA A 587 -10.71 21.21 39.49
N GLU A 588 -10.19 22.24 38.84
CA GLU A 588 -10.03 22.36 37.40
C GLU A 588 -9.03 21.32 36.87
N GLY A 589 -7.88 21.13 37.53
CA GLY A 589 -6.89 20.14 37.13
C GLY A 589 -7.34 18.70 37.37
N ARG A 590 -8.11 18.42 38.43
CA ARG A 590 -8.77 17.11 38.60
C ARG A 590 -9.77 16.82 37.49
N GLU A 591 -10.56 17.81 37.08
CA GLU A 591 -11.46 17.67 35.91
C GLU A 591 -10.68 17.50 34.60
N ALA A 592 -9.50 18.08 34.46
CA ALA A 592 -8.61 17.81 33.31
C ALA A 592 -8.09 16.37 33.29
N ASN A 593 -7.72 15.81 34.44
CA ASN A 593 -7.17 14.46 34.53
C ASN A 593 -8.23 13.36 34.29
N ARG A 594 -9.50 13.61 34.61
CA ARG A 594 -10.63 12.73 34.27
C ARG A 594 -10.96 12.80 32.78
N ARG A 595 -10.31 11.95 31.96
CA ARG A 595 -10.43 12.00 30.50
C ARG A 595 -10.38 10.62 29.85
N ILE A 596 -10.82 10.58 28.60
CA ILE A 596 -10.68 9.45 27.68
C ILE A 596 -9.81 9.92 26.53
N GLU A 597 -8.76 9.18 26.21
CA GLU A 597 -7.90 9.42 25.06
C GLU A 597 -8.04 8.29 24.05
N PHE A 598 -7.78 8.63 22.78
CA PHE A 598 -7.76 7.70 21.67
C PHE A 598 -6.35 7.74 21.06
N SER A 599 -5.76 6.58 20.78
CA SER A 599 -4.46 6.47 20.12
C SER A 599 -4.45 5.31 19.12
N LEU A 600 -3.56 5.36 18.12
CA LEU A 600 -3.37 4.24 17.19
C LEU A 600 -2.51 3.16 17.86
N ILE A 601 -2.92 1.90 17.73
CA ILE A 601 -2.13 0.75 18.15
C ILE A 601 -1.12 0.44 17.03
N THR A 602 0.08 1.00 17.13
CA THR A 602 1.21 0.58 16.28
C THR A 602 1.72 -0.76 16.80
N SER A 603 1.85 -1.77 15.94
CA SER A 603 2.66 -2.93 16.32
C SER A 603 4.10 -2.44 16.43
N GLU A 604 4.62 -2.31 17.63
CA GLU A 604 6.06 -2.15 17.81
C GLU A 604 6.71 -3.36 17.13
N SER A 605 7.37 -3.09 15.99
CA SER A 605 8.47 -3.93 15.56
C SER A 605 9.43 -3.90 16.72
N SER A 606 9.53 -5.01 17.45
CA SER A 606 10.66 -5.26 18.33
C SER A 606 11.90 -5.19 17.44
N GLU A 607 12.49 -4.00 17.32
CA GLU A 607 13.89 -3.83 16.97
C GLU A 607 14.70 -4.45 18.13
N GLU A 608 14.62 -5.77 18.27
CA GLU A 608 15.77 -6.47 18.80
C GLU A 608 16.82 -6.35 17.71
N PRO A 609 18.00 -5.79 18.02
CA PRO A 609 19.07 -5.65 17.05
C PRO A 609 19.31 -7.02 16.46
N THR A 610 19.35 -7.08 15.13
CA THR A 610 19.55 -8.35 14.43
C THR A 610 20.82 -9.01 14.94
N ALA A 611 20.89 -10.34 14.92
CA ALA A 611 22.11 -11.05 15.33
C ALA A 611 23.37 -10.52 14.61
N LEU A 612 23.21 -9.94 13.42
CA LEU A 612 24.28 -9.23 12.69
C LEU A 612 24.71 -7.91 13.33
N GLU A 613 23.79 -7.09 13.83
CA GLU A 613 24.10 -5.85 14.55
C GLU A 613 24.69 -6.14 15.93
N GLN A 614 24.24 -7.20 16.61
CA GLN A 614 24.84 -7.66 17.87
C GLN A 614 26.28 -8.16 17.67
N ILE A 615 26.54 -8.86 16.56
CA ILE A 615 27.90 -9.29 16.19
C ILE A 615 28.77 -8.09 15.81
N GLU A 616 28.22 -7.06 15.16
CA GLU A 616 28.96 -5.82 14.84
C GLU A 616 29.27 -5.00 16.10
N GLU A 617 28.36 -4.91 17.07
CA GLU A 617 28.61 -4.25 18.36
C GLU A 617 29.60 -5.04 19.24
N GLU A 618 29.50 -6.37 19.29
CA GLU A 618 30.50 -7.21 19.99
C GLU A 618 31.87 -7.11 19.32
N ALA A 619 31.94 -7.11 17.98
CA ALA A 619 33.20 -6.93 17.25
C ALA A 619 33.80 -5.53 17.47
N ALA A 620 32.97 -4.48 17.59
CA ALA A 620 33.42 -3.13 17.89
C ALA A 620 33.93 -3.00 19.33
N GLN A 621 33.28 -3.65 20.30
CA GLN A 621 33.73 -3.68 21.70
C GLN A 621 35.02 -4.49 21.88
N THR A 622 35.17 -5.61 21.16
CA THR A 622 36.39 -6.43 21.19
C THR A 622 37.59 -5.69 20.57
N ALA A 623 37.35 -4.85 19.55
CA ALA A 623 38.40 -4.02 18.94
C ALA A 623 38.83 -2.82 19.81
N GLU A 624 37.95 -2.32 20.68
CA GLU A 624 38.30 -1.29 21.67
C GLU A 624 39.05 -1.85 22.89
N GLU A 625 38.82 -3.11 23.29
CA GLU A 625 39.63 -3.77 24.34
C GLU A 625 41.04 -4.13 23.87
N ASP A 626 41.21 -4.58 22.62
CA ASP A 626 42.51 -4.98 22.06
C ASP A 626 43.44 -3.77 21.74
N THR A 627 42.94 -2.54 21.85
CA THR A 627 43.73 -1.30 21.71
C THR A 627 44.17 -0.70 23.05
N LEU A 628 43.73 -1.24 24.18
CA LEU A 628 44.08 -0.78 25.53
C LEU A 628 45.09 -1.69 26.27
N GLU A 629 45.38 -2.89 25.75
CA GLU A 629 46.42 -3.79 26.26
C GLU A 629 47.69 -3.80 25.39
N ASP A 630 48.29 -2.63 25.12
CA ASP A 630 49.74 -2.57 24.89
C ASP A 630 50.38 -1.36 25.60
N PRO A 631 50.88 -1.57 26.84
CA PRO A 631 51.95 -0.79 27.38
C PRO A 631 53.20 -1.66 27.53
N ALA A 632 54.05 -1.64 26.49
CA ALA A 632 55.51 -1.70 26.56
C ALA A 632 56.15 -2.92 27.26
N GLU A 633 56.79 -3.78 26.47
CA GLU A 633 58.23 -4.09 26.57
C GLU A 633 58.79 -4.79 25.30
#